data_AF-A0A0K1PPJ0-F1
#
_entry.id   AF-A0A0K1PPJ0-F1
#
_cell.length_a   1.000
_cell.length_b   1.000
_cell.length_c   1.000
_cell.angle_alpha   90.00
_cell.angle_beta   90.00
_cell.angle_gamma   90.00
#
_symmetry.space_group_name_H-M   'P 1'
#
loop_
_entity.id
_entity.type
_entity.pdbx_description
1 polymer ?
#
loop_
_entity_poly.entity_id
_entity_poly.type
_entity_poly.pdbx_seq_one_letter_code
_entity_poly.pdbx_strand_id
1 'polypeptide(L)'
;MAKDILYAYVDGADLESVVDQIETRLDELVGTRSWISSDVWVVNQREVEASNAVHWDLGLNLALPKKRPAGWFDDIQAIVDTLVVLQRETGRRFVIGVSNERTGETEDLLFVRDGTPDIVKLRTALDGAVETSRAGRRADGGTDNERPRPTSAR
;
A
#
# COMPACT_ATOMS: atom_id res chain seq x y z
N MET A 1 5.84 15.05 -5.29
CA MET A 1 4.83 14.37 -6.12
C MET A 1 4.32 13.20 -5.31
N ALA A 2 3.02 13.06 -5.08
CA ALA A 2 2.46 11.94 -4.33
C ALA A 2 2.74 10.60 -5.04
N LYS A 3 3.10 9.58 -4.27
CA LYS A 3 3.26 8.20 -4.71
C LYS A 3 2.04 7.40 -4.22
N ASP A 4 1.59 6.45 -5.04
CA ASP A 4 0.66 5.44 -4.54
C ASP A 4 1.52 4.35 -3.87
N ILE A 5 1.17 3.97 -2.65
CA ILE A 5 1.91 2.98 -1.87
C ILE A 5 1.07 1.72 -1.79
N LEU A 6 1.62 0.58 -2.20
CA LEU A 6 1.06 -0.71 -1.83
C LEU A 6 1.53 -1.02 -0.42
N TYR A 7 0.58 -1.30 0.47
CA TYR A 7 0.85 -1.75 1.83
C TYR A 7 0.52 -3.23 1.94
N ALA A 8 1.35 -3.98 2.66
CA ALA A 8 1.15 -5.39 2.99
C ALA A 8 1.44 -5.61 4.48
N TYR A 9 0.39 -5.69 5.30
CA TYR A 9 0.47 -5.61 6.76
C TYR A 9 -0.16 -6.82 7.43
N VAL A 10 0.32 -7.15 8.63
CA VAL A 10 -0.30 -8.16 9.49
C VAL A 10 -1.66 -7.63 9.97
N ASP A 11 -2.70 -8.47 9.90
CA ASP A 11 -4.03 -8.18 10.43
C ASP A 11 -4.13 -8.71 11.87
N GLY A 12 -3.92 -7.82 12.84
CA GLY A 12 -4.07 -8.10 14.27
C GLY A 12 -3.15 -7.26 15.16
N ALA A 13 -3.47 -7.21 16.46
CA ALA A 13 -2.72 -6.43 17.46
C ALA A 13 -1.86 -7.28 18.42
N ASP A 14 -2.16 -8.56 18.57
CA ASP A 14 -1.38 -9.50 19.41
C ASP A 14 -0.31 -10.16 18.54
N LEU A 15 0.89 -9.58 18.53
CA LEU A 15 1.96 -9.99 17.63
C LEU A 15 3.32 -10.15 18.34
N GLU A 16 3.36 -9.93 19.65
CA GLU A 16 4.57 -10.02 20.49
C GLU A 16 5.34 -11.33 20.31
N SER A 17 4.65 -12.44 20.07
CA SER A 17 5.27 -13.76 19.93
C SER A 17 5.82 -14.07 18.53
N VAL A 18 5.49 -13.27 17.52
CA VAL A 18 5.78 -13.56 16.10
C VAL A 18 6.51 -12.43 15.37
N VAL A 19 6.78 -11.31 16.03
CA VAL A 19 7.37 -10.12 15.41
C VAL A 19 8.73 -10.33 14.83
N ASP A 20 9.64 -10.85 15.63
CA ASP A 20 11.03 -11.03 15.22
C ASP A 20 11.06 -11.95 13.99
N GLN A 21 10.19 -12.97 13.95
CA GLN A 21 10.07 -13.88 12.82
C GLN A 21 9.54 -13.16 11.56
N ILE A 22 8.46 -12.39 11.69
CA ILE A 22 7.85 -11.68 10.56
C ILE A 22 8.81 -10.60 10.03
N GLU A 23 9.34 -9.75 10.91
CA GLU A 23 10.28 -8.68 10.56
C GLU A 23 11.52 -9.24 9.86
N THR A 24 12.17 -10.26 10.46
CA THR A 24 13.36 -10.90 9.85
C THR A 24 13.05 -11.40 8.43
N ARG A 25 11.90 -12.04 8.22
CA ARG A 25 11.55 -12.59 6.91
C ARG A 25 11.25 -11.50 5.88
N LEU A 26 10.63 -10.40 6.31
CA LEU A 26 10.37 -9.26 5.44
C LEU A 26 11.66 -8.51 5.11
N ASP A 27 12.57 -8.35 6.06
CA ASP A 27 13.90 -7.75 5.84
C ASP A 27 14.74 -8.60 4.88
N GLU A 28 14.71 -9.93 5.02
CA GLU A 28 15.35 -10.84 4.08
C GLU A 28 14.78 -10.68 2.66
N LEU A 29 13.44 -10.61 2.52
CA LEU A 29 12.80 -10.38 1.23
C LEU A 29 13.27 -9.07 0.61
N VAL A 30 13.25 -7.98 1.37
CA VAL A 30 13.67 -6.65 0.94
C VAL A 30 15.15 -6.63 0.55
N GLY A 31 16.03 -7.21 1.36
CA GLY A 31 17.48 -7.15 1.19
C GLY A 31 18.04 -8.08 0.11
N THR A 32 17.36 -9.19 -0.22
CA THR A 32 17.89 -10.19 -1.17
C THR A 32 17.34 -10.03 -2.59
N ARG A 33 16.19 -9.39 -2.76
CA ARG A 33 15.52 -9.27 -4.05
C ARG A 33 16.03 -8.05 -4.84
N SER A 34 16.18 -8.23 -6.16
CA SER A 34 16.32 -7.11 -7.10
C SER A 34 14.94 -6.58 -7.49
N TRP A 35 14.53 -5.47 -6.89
CA TRP A 35 13.22 -4.86 -7.10
C TRP A 35 13.14 -4.07 -8.40
N ILE A 36 12.00 -4.17 -9.09
CA ILE A 36 11.70 -3.38 -10.29
C ILE A 36 11.09 -2.03 -9.86
N SER A 37 10.29 -2.05 -8.79
CA SER A 37 9.74 -0.86 -8.14
C SER A 37 10.84 -0.08 -7.41
N SER A 38 10.66 1.24 -7.27
CA SER A 38 11.75 2.11 -6.84
C SER A 38 12.08 2.04 -5.35
N ASP A 39 11.08 1.81 -4.50
CA ASP A 39 11.25 1.85 -3.06
C ASP A 39 10.39 0.77 -2.40
N VAL A 40 11.02 -0.07 -1.58
CA VAL A 40 10.35 -1.06 -0.74
C VAL A 40 11.01 -1.03 0.64
N TRP A 41 10.22 -1.10 1.69
CA TRP A 41 10.74 -1.03 3.05
C TRP A 41 9.83 -1.76 4.03
N VAL A 42 10.44 -2.31 5.08
CA VAL A 42 9.73 -2.92 6.19
C VAL A 42 9.22 -1.84 7.14
N VAL A 43 8.04 -2.05 7.70
CA VAL A 43 7.46 -1.23 8.75
C VAL A 43 7.23 -2.12 9.96
N ASN A 44 7.70 -1.68 11.11
CA ASN A 44 7.49 -2.32 12.41
C ASN A 44 7.28 -1.21 13.46
N GLN A 45 6.06 -0.70 13.56
CA GLN A 45 5.70 0.35 14.50
C GLN A 45 4.73 -0.18 15.54
N ARG A 46 5.05 0.10 16.82
CA ARG A 46 4.24 -0.26 17.98
C ARG A 46 3.69 1.00 18.62
N GLU A 47 2.39 1.18 18.54
CA GLU A 47 1.71 2.29 19.19
C GLU A 47 0.94 1.78 20.41
N VAL A 48 1.03 2.51 21.52
CA VAL A 48 0.23 2.26 22.72
C VAL A 48 -0.69 3.44 22.91
N GLU A 49 -1.98 3.21 22.76
CA GLU A 49 -3.00 4.24 22.95
C GLU A 49 -3.18 4.59 24.43
N ALA A 50 -3.82 5.73 24.71
CA ALA A 50 -4.19 6.14 26.07
C ALA A 50 -5.09 5.13 26.79
N SER A 51 -5.80 4.27 26.04
CA SER A 51 -6.60 3.16 26.52
C SER A 51 -5.79 1.94 26.98
N ASN A 52 -4.46 1.96 26.80
CA ASN A 52 -3.54 0.83 26.84
C ASN A 52 -3.80 -0.24 25.75
N ALA A 53 -4.60 0.09 24.72
CA ALA A 53 -4.66 -0.73 23.52
C ALA A 53 -3.31 -0.63 22.79
N VAL A 54 -2.80 -1.77 22.33
CA VAL A 54 -1.60 -1.84 21.51
C VAL A 54 -2.04 -1.95 20.06
N HIS A 55 -1.52 -1.08 19.21
CA HIS A 55 -1.69 -1.17 17.76
C HIS A 55 -0.34 -1.45 17.11
N TRP A 56 -0.34 -2.35 16.14
CA TRP A 56 0.85 -2.72 15.39
C TRP A 56 0.68 -2.47 13.91
N ASP A 57 1.66 -1.75 13.41
CA ASP A 57 1.92 -1.55 12.00
C ASP A 57 3.16 -2.39 11.66
N LEU A 58 2.93 -3.70 11.50
CA LEU A 58 3.97 -4.64 11.07
C LEU A 58 3.68 -5.13 9.66
N GLY A 59 4.63 -4.91 8.75
CA GLY A 59 4.44 -5.23 7.35
C GLY A 59 5.53 -4.66 6.46
N LEU A 60 5.17 -4.41 5.20
CA LEU A 60 6.02 -3.73 4.25
C LEU A 60 5.21 -2.77 3.38
N ASN A 61 5.90 -1.76 2.87
CA ASN A 61 5.40 -0.83 1.88
C ASN A 61 6.20 -0.94 0.60
N LEU A 62 5.53 -0.73 -0.52
CA LEU A 62 6.10 -0.71 -1.86
C LEU A 62 5.58 0.53 -2.60
N ALA A 63 6.48 1.42 -3.01
CA ALA A 63 6.13 2.54 -3.87
C ALA A 63 5.75 2.02 -5.27
N LEU A 64 4.49 2.19 -5.65
CA LEU A 64 4.01 1.73 -6.94
C LEU A 64 4.55 2.64 -8.07
N PRO A 65 5.08 2.04 -9.16
CA PRO A 65 5.64 2.82 -10.24
C PRO A 65 4.50 3.47 -11.07
N LYS A 66 4.63 4.77 -11.35
CA LYS A 66 3.60 5.54 -12.11
C LYS A 66 3.33 4.99 -13.51
N LYS A 67 4.39 4.47 -14.13
CA LYS A 67 4.34 3.68 -15.36
C LYS A 67 4.64 2.26 -14.91
N ARG A 68 3.82 1.29 -15.31
CA ARG A 68 4.00 -0.13 -14.97
C ARG A 68 5.02 -0.75 -15.93
N PRO A 69 6.33 -0.81 -15.61
CA PRO A 69 7.31 -1.46 -16.48
C PRO A 69 6.98 -2.94 -16.63
N ALA A 70 7.52 -3.60 -17.65
CA ALA A 70 7.43 -5.05 -17.75
C ALA A 70 7.98 -5.69 -16.45
N GLY A 71 7.27 -6.69 -15.92
CA GLY A 71 7.63 -7.39 -14.69
C GLY A 71 7.28 -6.66 -13.38
N TRP A 72 6.70 -5.45 -13.40
CA TRP A 72 6.35 -4.72 -12.15
C TRP A 72 5.53 -5.55 -11.15
N PHE A 73 4.67 -6.42 -11.67
CA PHE A 73 3.80 -7.26 -10.86
C PHE A 73 4.56 -8.43 -10.20
N ASP A 74 5.75 -8.77 -10.69
CA ASP A 74 6.58 -9.84 -10.11
C ASP A 74 7.04 -9.47 -8.69
N ASP A 75 7.21 -8.16 -8.41
CA ASP A 75 7.50 -7.66 -7.06
C ASP A 75 6.32 -7.92 -6.11
N ILE A 76 5.10 -7.67 -6.59
CA ILE A 76 3.87 -7.88 -5.83
C ILE A 76 3.62 -9.37 -5.61
N GLN A 77 3.89 -10.19 -6.63
CA GLN A 77 3.83 -11.64 -6.49
C GLN A 77 4.79 -12.15 -5.42
N ALA A 78 6.03 -11.67 -5.41
CA ALA A 78 7.02 -12.06 -4.41
C ALA A 78 6.61 -11.67 -2.98
N ILE A 79 5.97 -10.51 -2.83
CA ILE A 79 5.35 -10.11 -1.56
C ILE A 79 4.27 -11.13 -1.17
N VAL A 80 3.30 -11.40 -2.04
CA VAL A 80 2.20 -12.32 -1.71
C VAL A 80 2.72 -13.72 -1.37
N ASP A 81 3.68 -14.25 -2.12
CA ASP A 81 4.28 -15.57 -1.87
C ASP A 81 4.94 -15.61 -0.49
N THR A 82 5.65 -14.54 -0.11
CA THR A 82 6.26 -14.43 1.22
C THR A 82 5.20 -14.36 2.32
N LEU A 83 4.12 -13.60 2.11
CA LEU A 83 3.03 -13.52 3.08
C LEU A 83 2.28 -14.85 3.23
N VAL A 84 2.14 -15.64 2.17
CA VAL A 84 1.55 -16.99 2.25
C VAL A 84 2.41 -17.91 3.10
N VAL A 85 3.73 -17.83 2.98
CA VAL A 85 4.66 -18.59 3.84
C VAL A 85 4.51 -18.13 5.28
N LEU A 86 4.58 -16.83 5.54
CA LEU A 86 4.43 -16.26 6.89
C LEU A 86 3.08 -16.60 7.52
N GLN A 87 1.99 -16.57 6.76
CA GLN A 87 0.66 -16.94 7.25
C GLN A 87 0.62 -18.39 7.73
N ARG A 88 1.27 -19.31 7.02
CA ARG A 88 1.35 -20.73 7.41
C ARG A 88 2.22 -20.96 8.64
N GLU A 89 3.32 -20.23 8.74
CA GLU A 89 4.26 -20.40 9.85
C GLU A 89 3.76 -19.77 11.16
N THR A 90 3.12 -18.61 11.07
CA THR A 90 2.72 -17.80 12.24
C THR A 90 1.24 -17.92 12.57
N GLY A 91 0.41 -18.42 11.64
CA GLY A 91 -1.04 -18.40 11.74
C GLY A 91 -1.66 -17.00 11.62
N ARG A 92 -0.86 -15.94 11.41
CA ARG A 92 -1.35 -14.57 11.31
C ARG A 92 -1.84 -14.26 9.90
N ARG A 93 -2.92 -13.49 9.82
CA ARG A 93 -3.49 -13.03 8.56
C ARG A 93 -2.76 -11.78 8.10
N PHE A 94 -2.77 -11.54 6.80
CA PHE A 94 -2.22 -10.31 6.23
C PHE A 94 -3.24 -9.66 5.31
N VAL A 95 -3.17 -8.33 5.23
CA VAL A 95 -3.93 -7.51 4.29
C VAL A 95 -2.97 -6.85 3.32
N ILE A 96 -3.34 -6.83 2.05
CA ILE A 96 -2.66 -6.07 1.00
C ILE A 96 -3.63 -5.04 0.46
N GLY A 97 -3.23 -3.79 0.43
CA GLY A 97 -4.02 -2.70 -0.10
C GLY A 97 -3.16 -1.60 -0.72
N VAL A 98 -3.82 -0.51 -1.10
CA VAL A 98 -3.17 0.66 -1.70
C VAL A 98 -3.55 1.89 -0.92
N SER A 99 -2.57 2.74 -0.64
CA SER A 99 -2.74 4.07 -0.07
C SER A 99 -2.36 5.12 -1.11
N ASN A 100 -3.22 6.12 -1.28
CA ASN A 100 -2.92 7.30 -2.08
C ASN A 100 -2.43 8.43 -1.16
N GLU A 101 -1.12 8.71 -1.16
CA GLU A 101 -0.54 9.75 -0.32
C GLU A 101 -1.12 11.16 -0.55
N ARG A 102 -1.75 11.40 -1.71
CA ARG A 102 -2.35 12.70 -2.03
C ARG A 102 -3.71 12.90 -1.38
N THR A 103 -4.55 11.86 -1.41
CA THR A 103 -5.93 11.94 -0.91
C THR A 103 -6.06 11.41 0.52
N GLY A 104 -5.09 10.61 0.98
CA GLY A 104 -5.16 9.88 2.24
C GLY A 104 -6.10 8.67 2.18
N GLU A 105 -6.62 8.35 1.01
CA GLU A 105 -7.52 7.20 0.82
C GLU A 105 -6.73 5.90 0.82
N THR A 106 -7.27 4.90 1.51
CA THR A 106 -6.77 3.54 1.53
C THR A 106 -7.83 2.56 1.03
N GLU A 107 -7.40 1.52 0.33
CA GLU A 107 -8.28 0.45 -0.16
C GLU A 107 -7.62 -0.92 0.02
N ASP A 108 -8.27 -1.78 0.81
CA ASP A 108 -7.86 -3.18 0.97
C ASP A 108 -8.25 -4.00 -0.25
N LEU A 109 -7.28 -4.65 -0.90
CA LEU A 109 -7.47 -5.36 -2.15
C LEU A 109 -7.47 -6.88 -2.00
N LEU A 110 -6.65 -7.40 -1.09
CA LEU A 110 -6.46 -8.84 -0.91
C LEU A 110 -6.17 -9.18 0.55
N PHE A 111 -6.76 -10.27 1.03
CA PHE A 111 -6.48 -10.83 2.35
C PHE A 111 -5.76 -12.16 2.18
N VAL A 112 -4.56 -12.28 2.76
CA VAL A 112 -3.83 -13.54 2.88
C VAL A 112 -4.23 -14.20 4.19
N ARG A 113 -5.02 -15.26 4.06
CA ARG A 113 -5.57 -16.07 5.15
C ARG A 113 -5.52 -17.54 4.72
N ASP A 114 -6.34 -18.39 5.33
CA ASP A 114 -6.45 -19.80 4.93
C ASP A 114 -6.83 -19.94 3.44
N GLY A 115 -5.90 -20.48 2.64
CA GLY A 115 -6.09 -20.78 1.23
C GLY A 115 -5.08 -20.14 0.29
N THR A 116 -5.37 -20.22 -1.01
CA THR A 116 -4.56 -19.59 -2.06
C THR A 116 -5.13 -18.21 -2.37
N PRO A 117 -4.37 -17.12 -2.16
CA PRO A 117 -4.85 -15.78 -2.50
C PRO A 117 -5.10 -15.63 -4.00
N ASP A 118 -6.16 -14.90 -4.37
CA ASP A 118 -6.49 -14.63 -5.77
C ASP A 118 -5.64 -13.47 -6.31
N ILE A 119 -4.46 -13.84 -6.81
CA ILE A 119 -3.51 -12.93 -7.43
C ILE A 119 -4.07 -12.23 -8.68
N VAL A 120 -4.90 -12.92 -9.46
CA VAL A 120 -5.45 -12.37 -10.71
C VAL A 120 -6.41 -11.24 -10.38
N LYS A 121 -7.22 -11.41 -9.34
CA LYS A 121 -8.08 -10.35 -8.80
C LYS A 121 -7.25 -9.19 -8.26
N LEU A 122 -6.17 -9.44 -7.51
CA LEU A 122 -5.29 -8.38 -7.02
C LEU A 122 -4.70 -7.55 -8.17
N ARG A 123 -4.21 -8.20 -9.23
CA ARG A 123 -3.70 -7.51 -10.42
C ARG A 123 -4.75 -6.63 -11.07
N THR A 124 -5.96 -7.16 -11.24
CA THR A 124 -7.09 -6.44 -11.85
C THR A 124 -7.48 -5.22 -11.00
N ALA A 125 -7.52 -5.38 -9.68
CA ALA A 125 -7.84 -4.30 -8.75
C ALA A 125 -6.78 -3.20 -8.76
N LEU A 126 -5.49 -3.57 -8.72
CA LEU A 126 -4.39 -2.63 -8.86
C LEU A 126 -4.44 -1.91 -10.22
N ASP A 127 -4.83 -2.62 -11.27
CA ASP A 127 -5.00 -2.05 -12.59
C ASP A 127 -6.06 -0.92 -12.57
N GLY A 128 -7.21 -1.16 -11.93
CA GLY A 128 -8.34 -0.23 -11.81
C GLY A 128 -8.21 0.89 -10.76
N ALA A 129 -7.63 0.65 -9.58
CA ALA A 129 -7.47 1.64 -8.51
C ALA A 129 -6.64 2.87 -8.97
N VAL A 130 -5.70 2.64 -9.88
CA VAL A 130 -4.89 3.70 -10.51
C VAL A 130 -5.69 4.51 -11.54
N GLU A 131 -6.71 3.92 -12.17
CA GLU A 131 -7.57 4.63 -13.14
C GLU A 131 -8.55 5.58 -12.43
N THR A 132 -9.15 5.16 -11.31
CA THR A 132 -10.02 6.01 -10.48
C THR A 132 -9.26 7.24 -9.97
N SER A 133 -8.00 7.06 -9.55
CA SER A 133 -7.08 8.13 -9.15
C SER A 133 -6.65 9.07 -10.29
N ARG A 134 -6.87 8.70 -11.56
CA ARG A 134 -6.65 9.56 -12.74
C ARG A 134 -7.93 10.26 -13.22
N ALA A 135 -9.10 9.63 -13.10
CA ALA A 135 -10.37 10.21 -13.52
C ALA A 135 -10.76 11.44 -12.69
N GLY A 136 -10.48 11.44 -11.37
CA GLY A 136 -10.70 12.60 -10.49
C GLY A 136 -9.88 13.86 -10.85
N ARG A 137 -8.86 13.75 -11.72
CA ARG A 137 -8.07 14.90 -12.21
C ARG A 137 -8.71 15.68 -13.35
N ARG A 138 -9.77 15.15 -14.00
CA ARG A 138 -10.44 15.84 -15.11
C ARG A 138 -11.64 16.69 -14.69
N ALA A 139 -12.12 16.58 -13.46
CA ALA A 139 -13.32 17.27 -13.01
C ALA A 139 -13.07 18.68 -12.42
N ASP A 140 -11.83 19.05 -12.08
CA ASP A 140 -11.52 20.31 -11.38
C ASP A 140 -10.94 21.42 -12.30
N GLY A 141 -10.96 21.20 -13.61
CA GLY A 141 -10.41 22.13 -14.60
C GLY A 141 -11.49 22.89 -15.37
N GLY A 142 -12.35 23.65 -14.69
CA GLY A 142 -13.29 24.52 -15.39
C GLY A 142 -14.27 25.23 -14.47
N THR A 143 -13.98 26.49 -14.14
CA THR A 143 -14.69 27.64 -14.74
C THR A 143 -13.92 28.91 -14.43
N ASP A 144 -13.59 29.62 -15.50
CA ASP A 144 -13.31 31.04 -15.52
C ASP A 144 -14.28 31.82 -14.62
N ASN A 145 -13.75 32.75 -13.84
CA ASN A 145 -14.54 33.90 -13.44
C ASN A 145 -13.67 35.15 -13.56
N GLU A 146 -13.77 35.77 -14.73
CA GLU A 146 -13.33 37.14 -14.99
C GLU A 146 -13.82 38.06 -13.88
N ARG A 147 -12.89 38.70 -13.15
CA ARG A 147 -13.19 39.89 -12.37
C ARG A 147 -12.97 41.12 -13.25
N PRO A 148 -13.96 42.00 -13.44
CA PRO A 148 -13.74 43.27 -14.11
C PRO A 148 -12.90 44.21 -13.23
N ARG A 149 -11.94 44.89 -13.84
CA ARG A 149 -11.13 45.95 -13.22
C ARG A 149 -12.01 47.17 -12.91
N PRO A 150 -11.84 47.84 -11.75
CA PRO A 150 -12.50 49.11 -11.51
C PRO A 150 -11.83 50.21 -12.34
N THR A 151 -12.63 50.85 -13.18
CA THR A 151 -12.28 52.06 -13.93
C THR A 151 -12.16 53.23 -12.95
N SER A 152 -11.00 53.87 -12.92
CA SER A 152 -10.84 55.17 -12.28
C SER A 152 -11.55 56.25 -13.09
N ALA A 153 -12.37 57.07 -12.45
CA ALA A 153 -12.77 58.39 -12.95
C ALA A 153 -12.94 59.32 -11.74
N ARG A 154 -11.95 60.19 -11.55
CA ARG A 154 -12.04 61.66 -11.51
C ARG A 154 -12.53 62.27 -10.19
#